data_AF-A0A2D8JMS3-F1
#
_entry.id   AF-A0A2D8JMS3-F1
#
_cell.length_a   1.000
_cell.length_b   1.000
_cell.length_c   1.000
_cell.angle_alpha   90.00
_cell.angle_beta   90.00
_cell.angle_gamma   90.00
#
_symmetry.space_group_name_H-M   'P 1'
#
loop_
_entity.id
_entity.type
_entity.pdbx_description
1 polymer ?
#
loop_
_entity_poly.entity_id
_entity_poly.type
_entity_poly.pdbx_seq_one_letter_code
_entity_poly.pdbx_strand_id
1 'polypeptide(L)'
;MRLVNMRFSIIVFLCFIFLLDTNAQSKRKLRKQAKELEKHIAKLDLEIIVRGLDLTKVFVVQNKLGVSGLAIVADPKLEEASWNTALFKNGLDVGDYSIEKQVKDANNREMQLSKKINVRGDYLMEIYRDRVKIVDVNNNNKIVATLTFHLNTLKYREKLIDHIISKMIEEAK
;
A
#
# COMPACT_ATOMS: atom_id res chain seq x y z
N MET A 1 59.92 -21.42 2.44
CA MET A 1 58.85 -20.52 2.95
C MET A 1 58.33 -19.54 1.87
N ARG A 2 57.99 -20.01 0.65
CA ARG A 2 57.45 -19.16 -0.45
C ARG A 2 56.15 -19.69 -1.08
N LEU A 3 55.86 -20.99 -0.95
CA LEU A 3 54.66 -21.63 -1.52
C LEU A 3 53.34 -21.29 -0.80
N VAL A 4 53.41 -20.91 0.49
CA VAL A 4 52.20 -20.58 1.29
C VAL A 4 51.61 -19.24 0.86
N ASN A 5 52.44 -18.23 0.58
CA ASN A 5 51.98 -16.89 0.19
C ASN A 5 51.33 -16.84 -1.21
N MET A 6 51.78 -17.70 -2.13
CA MET A 6 51.24 -17.76 -3.50
C MET A 6 49.85 -18.41 -3.54
N ARG A 7 49.61 -19.44 -2.71
CA ARG A 7 48.29 -20.07 -2.57
C ARG A 7 47.28 -19.15 -1.89
N PHE A 8 47.71 -18.37 -0.89
CA PHE A 8 46.86 -17.34 -0.27
C PHE A 8 46.45 -16.23 -1.23
N SER A 9 47.36 -15.72 -2.07
CA SER A 9 47.03 -14.70 -3.08
C SER A 9 46.02 -15.19 -4.13
N ILE A 10 46.12 -16.44 -4.58
CA ILE A 10 45.17 -17.00 -5.56
C ILE A 10 43.77 -17.17 -4.96
N ILE A 11 43.67 -17.60 -3.70
CA ILE A 11 42.39 -17.74 -2.99
C ILE A 11 41.73 -16.37 -2.79
N VAL A 12 42.49 -15.34 -2.38
CA VAL A 12 41.97 -13.97 -2.22
C VAL A 12 41.49 -13.39 -3.56
N PHE A 13 42.22 -13.63 -4.65
CA PHE A 13 41.83 -13.17 -5.99
C PHE A 13 40.56 -13.86 -6.50
N LEU A 14 40.42 -15.17 -6.30
CA LEU A 14 39.21 -15.92 -6.65
C LEU A 14 37.99 -15.48 -5.82
N CYS A 15 38.15 -15.23 -4.52
CA CYS A 15 37.10 -14.66 -3.68
C CYS A 15 36.66 -13.27 -4.17
N PHE A 16 37.61 -12.44 -4.63
CA PHE A 16 37.30 -11.10 -5.14
C PHE A 16 36.51 -11.14 -6.46
N ILE A 17 36.86 -12.05 -7.38
CA ILE A 17 36.08 -12.26 -8.61
C ILE A 17 34.66 -12.76 -8.28
N PHE A 18 34.53 -13.71 -7.34
CA PHE A 18 33.22 -14.23 -6.94
C PHE A 18 32.32 -13.17 -6.27
N LEU A 19 32.92 -12.24 -5.50
CA LEU A 19 32.22 -11.09 -4.90
C LEU A 19 31.79 -10.03 -5.94
N LEU A 20 32.56 -9.86 -7.02
CA LEU A 20 32.20 -8.94 -8.11
C LEU A 20 31.06 -9.52 -8.96
N ASP A 21 31.09 -10.82 -9.27
CA ASP A 21 30.06 -11.48 -10.07
C ASP A 21 28.71 -11.55 -9.35
N THR A 22 28.70 -11.85 -8.05
CA THR A 22 27.47 -11.86 -7.24
C THR A 22 26.81 -10.47 -7.18
N ASN A 23 27.62 -9.41 -7.09
CA ASN A 23 27.14 -8.03 -7.15
C ASN A 23 26.64 -7.61 -8.54
N ALA A 24 27.25 -8.10 -9.61
CA ALA A 24 26.78 -7.83 -10.97
C ALA A 24 25.43 -8.54 -11.26
N GLN A 25 25.29 -9.79 -10.82
CA GLN A 25 24.05 -10.56 -10.95
C GLN A 25 22.91 -9.94 -10.12
N SER A 26 23.18 -9.47 -8.90
CA SER A 26 22.17 -8.81 -8.07
C SER A 26 21.66 -7.51 -8.70
N LYS A 27 22.56 -6.65 -9.21
CA LYS A 27 22.20 -5.42 -9.93
C LYS A 27 21.38 -5.70 -11.19
N ARG A 28 21.72 -6.74 -11.96
CA ARG A 28 20.95 -7.14 -13.15
C ARG A 28 19.53 -7.57 -12.79
N LYS A 29 19.37 -8.35 -11.71
CA LYS A 29 18.05 -8.77 -11.20
C LYS A 29 17.20 -7.57 -10.76
N LEU A 30 17.80 -6.63 -10.02
CA LEU A 30 17.12 -5.39 -9.59
C LEU A 30 16.65 -4.56 -10.78
N ARG A 31 17.51 -4.35 -11.78
CA ARG A 31 17.14 -3.63 -13.02
C ARG A 31 15.98 -4.32 -13.76
N LYS A 32 15.97 -5.65 -13.82
CA LYS A 32 14.86 -6.39 -14.43
C LYS A 32 13.56 -6.18 -13.65
N GLN A 33 13.62 -6.25 -12.32
CA GLN A 33 12.46 -6.01 -11.47
C GLN A 33 11.93 -4.58 -11.57
N ALA A 34 12.80 -3.58 -11.68
CA ALA A 34 12.42 -2.18 -11.88
C ALA A 34 11.69 -1.99 -13.23
N LYS A 35 12.26 -2.55 -14.32
CA LYS A 35 11.61 -2.52 -15.65
C LYS A 35 10.27 -3.25 -15.66
N GLU A 36 10.13 -4.35 -14.92
CA GLU A 36 8.84 -5.03 -14.76
C GLU A 36 7.85 -4.15 -14.00
N LEU A 37 8.26 -3.52 -12.90
CA LEU A 37 7.42 -2.59 -12.13
C LEU A 37 6.94 -1.40 -12.98
N GLU A 38 7.83 -0.76 -13.75
CA GLU A 38 7.49 0.34 -14.65
C GLU A 38 6.40 -0.04 -15.65
N LYS A 39 6.45 -1.27 -16.20
CA LYS A 39 5.40 -1.77 -17.08
C LYS A 39 4.05 -1.93 -16.38
N HIS A 40 4.07 -2.31 -15.10
CA HIS A 40 2.84 -2.43 -14.32
C HIS A 40 2.27 -1.06 -13.95
N ILE A 41 3.12 -0.09 -13.62
CA ILE A 41 2.74 1.32 -13.39
C ILE A 41 2.11 1.92 -14.66
N ALA A 42 2.73 1.74 -15.82
CA ALA A 42 2.19 2.25 -17.09
C ALA A 42 0.82 1.67 -17.48
N LYS A 43 0.45 0.52 -16.90
CA LYS A 43 -0.84 -0.17 -17.13
C LYS A 43 -1.83 0.01 -15.97
N LEU A 44 -1.53 0.89 -15.02
CA LEU A 44 -2.35 1.09 -13.83
C LEU A 44 -3.65 1.84 -14.14
N ASP A 45 -3.69 2.59 -15.24
CA ASP A 45 -4.83 3.42 -15.65
C ASP A 45 -5.34 4.30 -14.48
N LEU A 46 -4.41 5.07 -13.91
CA LEU A 46 -4.61 5.83 -12.68
C LEU A 46 -5.25 7.18 -13.00
N GLU A 47 -6.44 7.39 -12.44
CA GLU A 47 -7.13 8.68 -12.42
C GLU A 47 -7.21 9.18 -10.97
N ILE A 48 -6.82 10.44 -10.76
CA ILE A 48 -6.88 11.09 -9.45
C ILE A 48 -7.66 12.39 -9.60
N ILE A 49 -8.69 12.57 -8.77
CA ILE A 49 -9.47 13.79 -8.70
C ILE A 49 -9.35 14.32 -7.28
N VAL A 50 -8.76 15.50 -7.12
CA VAL A 50 -8.60 16.19 -5.83
C VAL A 50 -9.51 17.42 -5.80
N ARG A 51 -10.26 17.60 -4.71
CA ARG A 51 -11.16 18.74 -4.46
C ARG A 51 -11.09 19.20 -3.00
N GLY A 52 -9.96 19.81 -2.64
CA GLY A 52 -9.72 20.34 -1.30
C GLY A 52 -9.19 19.29 -0.32
N LEU A 53 -8.32 18.39 -0.79
CA LEU A 53 -7.58 17.47 0.06
C LEU A 53 -6.44 18.22 0.75
N ASP A 54 -6.53 18.37 2.08
CA ASP A 54 -5.49 18.96 2.91
C ASP A 54 -4.55 17.86 3.44
N LEU A 55 -3.31 17.86 2.94
CA LEU A 55 -2.32 16.84 3.30
C LEU A 55 -1.82 16.93 4.75
N THR A 56 -2.17 17.99 5.50
CA THR A 56 -1.82 18.13 6.93
C THR A 56 -2.79 17.39 7.86
N LYS A 57 -3.86 16.83 7.30
CA LYS A 57 -4.92 16.12 8.02
C LYS A 57 -4.55 14.68 8.32
N VAL A 58 -5.16 14.12 9.36
CA VAL A 58 -4.94 12.72 9.75
C VAL A 58 -5.81 11.80 8.91
N PHE A 59 -5.18 10.90 8.15
CA PHE A 59 -5.85 9.91 7.32
C PHE A 59 -6.14 8.63 8.10
N VAL A 60 -7.35 8.11 7.97
CA VAL A 60 -7.75 6.83 8.54
C VAL A 60 -8.20 5.92 7.42
N VAL A 61 -7.48 4.81 7.26
CA VAL A 61 -7.74 3.85 6.19
C VAL A 61 -8.76 2.81 6.65
N GLN A 62 -9.78 2.57 5.83
CA GLN A 62 -10.73 1.48 6.02
C GLN A 62 -10.95 0.73 4.70
N ASN A 63 -10.77 -0.58 4.74
CA ASN A 63 -11.14 -1.44 3.64
C ASN A 63 -12.65 -1.68 3.63
N LYS A 64 -13.28 -1.31 2.51
CA LYS A 64 -14.66 -1.68 2.21
C LYS A 64 -14.64 -2.91 1.32
N LEU A 65 -14.90 -4.06 1.92
CA LEU A 65 -15.28 -5.25 1.17
C LEU A 65 -16.52 -4.91 0.32
N GLY A 66 -16.36 -4.88 -1.00
CA GLY A 66 -17.48 -4.76 -1.92
C GLY A 66 -18.45 -5.92 -1.72
N VAL A 67 -19.75 -5.67 -1.87
CA VAL A 67 -20.83 -6.66 -1.66
C VAL A 67 -20.85 -7.77 -2.74
N SER A 68 -19.85 -7.87 -3.61
CA SER A 68 -19.76 -8.86 -4.67
C SER A 68 -18.88 -10.04 -4.25
N GLY A 69 -19.50 -11.21 -4.06
CA GLY A 69 -18.94 -12.45 -3.51
C GLY A 69 -17.86 -13.18 -4.34
N LEU A 70 -16.82 -12.48 -4.78
CA LEU A 70 -15.62 -13.08 -5.38
C LEU A 70 -14.37 -12.46 -4.75
N ALA A 71 -14.10 -12.86 -3.51
CA ALA A 71 -12.88 -12.51 -2.78
C ALA A 71 -11.71 -13.38 -3.28
N ILE A 72 -11.11 -12.99 -4.40
CA ILE A 72 -9.76 -13.43 -4.77
C ILE A 72 -8.82 -12.23 -4.63
N VAL A 73 -8.76 -11.62 -3.46
CA VAL A 73 -7.84 -10.49 -3.21
C VAL A 73 -7.46 -10.52 -1.72
N ALA A 74 -6.23 -10.16 -1.42
CA ALA A 74 -5.53 -10.21 -0.12
C ALA A 74 -6.40 -10.02 1.14
N ASP A 75 -5.95 -10.60 2.27
CA ASP A 75 -6.54 -10.36 3.60
C ASP A 75 -6.84 -8.85 3.77
N PRO A 76 -8.10 -8.46 4.05
CA PRO A 76 -8.49 -7.07 4.18
C PRO A 76 -7.61 -6.27 5.13
N LYS A 77 -7.09 -6.91 6.18
CA LYS A 77 -6.16 -6.27 7.14
C LYS A 77 -4.80 -5.99 6.52
N LEU A 78 -4.27 -6.92 5.72
CA LEU A 78 -3.02 -6.70 4.97
C LEU A 78 -3.21 -5.59 3.94
N GLU A 79 -4.41 -5.47 3.38
CA GLU A 79 -4.73 -4.37 2.48
C GLU A 79 -4.68 -3.02 3.19
N GLU A 80 -5.41 -2.85 4.30
CA GLU A 80 -5.36 -1.63 5.13
C GLU A 80 -3.94 -1.31 5.56
N ALA A 81 -3.19 -2.30 6.04
CA ALA A 81 -1.80 -2.12 6.47
C ALA A 81 -0.90 -1.59 5.35
N SER A 82 -1.09 -2.04 4.10
CA SER A 82 -0.27 -1.58 2.97
C SER A 82 -0.53 -0.12 2.63
N TRP A 83 -1.79 0.31 2.67
CA TRP A 83 -2.17 1.70 2.43
C TRP A 83 -1.73 2.60 3.57
N ASN A 84 -1.94 2.21 4.84
CA ASN A 84 -1.42 2.92 6.01
C ASN A 84 0.10 3.09 5.93
N THR A 85 0.83 2.02 5.60
CA THR A 85 2.29 2.07 5.46
C THR A 85 2.71 3.03 4.35
N ALA A 86 2.01 3.04 3.22
CA ALA A 86 2.32 3.93 2.10
C ALA A 86 2.06 5.40 2.45
N LEU A 87 0.94 5.73 3.09
CA LEU A 87 0.64 7.08 3.56
C LEU A 87 1.74 7.57 4.51
N PHE A 88 2.06 6.78 5.53
CA PHE A 88 3.07 7.13 6.53
C PHE A 88 4.46 7.29 5.90
N LYS A 89 4.85 6.37 5.01
CA LYS A 89 6.13 6.44 4.28
C LYS A 89 6.26 7.71 3.44
N ASN A 90 5.16 8.22 2.90
CA ASN A 90 5.12 9.46 2.12
C ASN A 90 4.92 10.72 2.98
N GLY A 91 5.00 10.60 4.32
CA GLY A 91 4.99 11.72 5.25
C GLY A 91 3.61 12.24 5.65
N LEU A 92 2.55 11.45 5.43
CA LEU A 92 1.20 11.78 5.88
C LEU A 92 0.92 11.17 7.27
N ASP A 93 0.14 11.89 8.07
CA ASP A 93 -0.30 11.41 9.39
C ASP A 93 -1.40 10.36 9.23
N VAL A 94 -1.29 9.27 10.00
CA VAL A 94 -2.18 8.12 9.92
C VAL A 94 -2.80 7.83 11.28
N GLY A 95 -4.12 7.73 11.32
CA GLY A 95 -4.90 7.41 12.51
C GLY A 95 -5.48 6.00 12.46
N ASP A 96 -6.48 5.75 13.32
CA ASP A 96 -7.13 4.45 13.47
C ASP A 96 -8.65 4.61 13.59
N TYR A 97 -9.40 3.52 13.47
CA TYR A 97 -10.84 3.49 13.69
C TYR A 97 -11.25 2.31 14.57
N SER A 98 -12.38 2.46 15.27
CA SER A 98 -13.04 1.33 15.92
C SER A 98 -14.45 1.12 15.37
N ILE A 99 -14.89 -0.13 15.41
CA ILE A 99 -16.25 -0.50 15.01
C ILE A 99 -17.00 -0.90 16.27
N GLU A 100 -18.04 -0.14 16.61
CA GLU A 100 -19.02 -0.54 17.60
C GLU A 100 -20.13 -1.34 16.90
N LYS A 101 -20.38 -2.56 17.40
CA LYS A 101 -21.48 -3.41 16.94
C LYS A 101 -22.46 -3.62 18.08
N GLN A 102 -23.74 -3.33 17.85
CA GLN A 102 -24.80 -3.73 18.78
C GLN A 102 -25.35 -5.08 18.33
N VAL A 103 -25.28 -6.07 19.23
CA VAL A 103 -25.85 -7.40 19.05
C VAL A 103 -27.09 -7.50 19.93
N LYS A 104 -28.23 -7.89 19.34
CA LYS A 104 -29.43 -8.24 20.12
C LYS A 104 -29.49 -9.75 20.25
N ASP A 105 -29.61 -10.23 21.48
CA ASP A 105 -30.00 -11.61 21.74
C ASP A 105 -31.41 -11.63 22.33
N ALA A 106 -32.27 -12.44 21.73
CA ALA A 106 -33.57 -12.78 22.28
C ALA A 106 -33.85 -14.29 22.24
N ASN A 107 -32.98 -15.12 21.62
CA ASN A 107 -33.15 -16.58 21.44
C ASN A 107 -31.94 -17.22 20.70
N ASN A 108 -30.69 -16.87 21.05
CA ASN A 108 -29.44 -17.46 20.55
C ASN A 108 -29.17 -17.32 19.03
N ARG A 109 -29.75 -16.30 18.39
CA ARG A 109 -29.40 -15.88 17.03
C ARG A 109 -28.87 -14.46 17.09
N GLU A 110 -27.54 -14.31 17.09
CA GLU A 110 -26.89 -13.00 17.07
C GLU A 110 -27.38 -12.20 15.86
N MET A 111 -28.19 -11.16 16.11
CA MET A 111 -28.61 -10.23 15.06
C MET A 111 -27.91 -8.88 15.29
N GLN A 112 -27.09 -8.48 14.31
CA GLN A 112 -26.40 -7.19 14.34
C GLN A 112 -27.40 -6.07 14.02
N LEU A 113 -27.75 -5.24 15.01
CA LEU A 113 -28.73 -4.15 14.89
C LEU A 113 -28.14 -2.89 14.25
N SER A 114 -26.89 -2.58 14.58
CA SER A 114 -26.23 -1.37 14.11
C SER A 114 -24.72 -1.57 14.05
N LYS A 115 -24.08 -0.81 13.15
CA LYS A 115 -22.63 -0.74 13.00
C LYS A 115 -22.24 0.73 12.97
N LYS A 116 -21.61 1.21 14.04
CA LYS A 116 -21.06 2.56 14.10
C LYS A 116 -19.55 2.48 13.93
N ILE A 117 -18.99 3.36 13.09
CA ILE A 117 -17.55 3.49 12.90
C ILE A 117 -17.12 4.76 13.61
N ASN A 118 -16.23 4.64 14.58
CA ASN A 118 -15.61 5.76 15.26
C ASN A 118 -14.23 5.99 14.64
N VAL A 119 -14.11 7.07 13.87
CA VAL A 119 -12.88 7.45 13.16
C VAL A 119 -12.04 8.34 14.07
N ARG A 120 -10.76 8.02 14.27
CA ARG A 120 -9.79 8.84 15.02
C ARG A 120 -8.84 9.53 14.05
N GLY A 121 -9.39 10.48 13.31
CA GLY A 121 -8.69 11.30 12.32
C GLY A 121 -9.68 12.20 11.59
N ASP A 122 -9.19 12.97 10.63
CA ASP A 122 -10.00 13.94 9.89
C ASP A 122 -10.57 13.33 8.61
N TYR A 123 -9.77 12.51 7.93
CA TYR A 123 -10.10 11.93 6.64
C TYR A 123 -10.31 10.43 6.75
N LEU A 124 -11.49 9.96 6.30
CA LEU A 124 -11.74 8.54 6.13
C LEU A 124 -11.44 8.15 4.68
N MET A 125 -10.42 7.33 4.49
CA MET A 125 -10.00 6.77 3.21
C MET A 125 -10.60 5.36 3.05
N GLU A 126 -11.68 5.29 2.28
CA GLU A 126 -12.41 4.06 1.99
C GLU A 126 -11.78 3.38 0.76
N ILE A 127 -11.14 2.22 0.98
CA ILE A 127 -10.53 1.42 -0.09
C ILE A 127 -11.56 0.43 -0.63
N TYR A 128 -11.73 0.46 -1.95
CA TYR A 128 -12.42 -0.56 -2.72
C TYR A 128 -11.43 -1.21 -3.68
N ARG A 129 -11.87 -2.27 -4.38
CA ARG A 129 -11.02 -3.04 -5.29
C ARG A 129 -10.35 -2.20 -6.39
N ASP A 130 -11.08 -1.26 -6.97
CA ASP A 130 -10.73 -0.49 -8.16
C ASP A 130 -10.70 1.01 -7.92
N ARG A 131 -10.98 1.43 -6.69
CA ARG A 131 -11.07 2.84 -6.34
C ARG A 131 -10.80 3.07 -4.86
N VAL A 132 -10.39 4.28 -4.56
CA VAL A 132 -10.34 4.82 -3.21
C VAL A 132 -11.15 6.09 -3.17
N LYS A 133 -11.90 6.28 -2.09
CA LYS A 133 -12.65 7.49 -1.80
C LYS A 133 -12.15 8.09 -0.49
N ILE A 134 -11.83 9.37 -0.49
CA ILE A 134 -11.40 10.09 0.71
C ILE A 134 -12.48 11.10 1.06
N VAL A 135 -13.01 11.00 2.28
CA VAL A 135 -14.05 11.89 2.80
C VAL A 135 -13.58 12.63 4.04
N ASP A 136 -14.04 13.88 4.17
CA ASP A 136 -13.85 14.70 5.36
C ASP A 136 -14.93 14.39 6.40
N VAL A 137 -14.51 13.70 7.47
CA VAL A 137 -15.40 13.25 8.55
C VAL A 137 -15.94 14.44 9.34
N ASN A 138 -15.18 15.52 9.42
CA ASN A 138 -15.55 16.74 10.14
C ASN A 138 -16.41 17.68 9.28
N ASN A 139 -16.57 17.39 7.99
CA ASN A 139 -17.38 18.16 7.04
C ASN A 139 -18.46 17.30 6.37
N ASN A 140 -19.32 16.69 7.19
CA ASN A 140 -20.47 15.89 6.74
C ASN A 140 -20.11 14.77 5.75
N ASN A 141 -18.93 14.17 5.87
CA ASN A 141 -18.40 13.16 4.95
C ASN A 141 -18.32 13.64 3.49
N LYS A 142 -18.07 14.93 3.27
CA LYS A 142 -17.85 15.50 1.93
C LYS A 142 -16.64 14.83 1.29
N ILE A 143 -16.77 14.46 0.01
CA ILE A 143 -15.67 13.87 -0.76
C ILE A 143 -14.64 14.96 -1.06
N VAL A 144 -13.39 14.71 -0.67
CA VAL A 144 -12.25 15.60 -0.91
C VAL A 144 -11.28 15.05 -1.94
N ALA A 145 -11.26 13.73 -2.16
CA ALA A 145 -10.55 13.12 -3.28
C ALA A 145 -11.12 11.75 -3.66
N THR A 146 -10.91 11.37 -4.92
CA THR A 146 -11.16 10.01 -5.42
C THR A 146 -9.98 9.55 -6.27
N LEU A 147 -9.59 8.29 -6.11
CA LEU A 147 -8.58 7.64 -6.92
C LEU A 147 -9.22 6.44 -7.60
N THR A 148 -9.02 6.27 -8.90
CA THR A 148 -9.51 5.12 -9.67
C THR A 148 -8.32 4.49 -10.37
N PHE A 149 -8.20 3.16 -10.27
CA PHE A 149 -7.05 2.44 -10.79
C PHE A 149 -7.37 0.96 -11.02
N HIS A 150 -6.58 0.32 -11.87
CA HIS A 150 -6.66 -1.10 -12.13
C HIS A 150 -5.37 -1.82 -11.70
N LEU A 151 -5.41 -2.48 -10.54
CA LEU A 151 -4.31 -3.33 -10.08
C LEU A 151 -4.24 -4.60 -10.93
N ASN A 152 -3.24 -4.65 -11.81
CA ASN A 152 -3.01 -5.77 -12.74
C ASN A 152 -2.06 -6.86 -12.19
N THR A 153 -1.54 -6.72 -10.97
CA THR A 153 -0.63 -7.68 -10.34
C THR A 153 -0.61 -7.56 -8.82
N LEU A 154 -0.49 -8.71 -8.14
CA LEU A 154 -0.27 -8.75 -6.68
C LEU A 154 1.22 -8.67 -6.31
N LYS A 155 2.12 -9.11 -7.20
CA LYS A 155 3.58 -9.18 -6.95
C LYS A 155 4.20 -7.83 -6.59
N TYR A 156 3.67 -6.76 -7.16
CA TYR A 156 4.18 -5.40 -6.99
C TYR A 156 3.22 -4.49 -6.20
N ARG A 157 2.22 -5.07 -5.54
CA ARG A 157 1.11 -4.34 -4.92
C ARG A 157 1.55 -3.18 -4.04
N GLU A 158 2.45 -3.42 -3.07
CA GLU A 158 2.93 -2.37 -2.16
C GLU A 158 3.60 -1.20 -2.90
N LYS A 159 4.40 -1.49 -3.93
CA LYS A 159 5.08 -0.48 -4.75
C LYS A 159 4.11 0.30 -5.64
N LEU A 160 3.05 -0.36 -6.10
CA LEU A 160 1.97 0.30 -6.85
C LEU A 160 1.15 1.22 -5.93
N ILE A 161 0.82 0.77 -4.72
CA ILE A 161 0.14 1.61 -3.72
C ILE A 161 0.99 2.83 -3.36
N ASP A 162 2.29 2.64 -3.11
CA ASP A 162 3.25 3.73 -2.85
C ASP A 162 3.28 4.75 -4.00
N HIS A 163 3.26 4.27 -5.26
CA HIS A 163 3.18 5.12 -6.44
C HIS A 163 1.85 5.89 -6.51
N ILE A 164 0.72 5.25 -6.23
CA ILE A 164 -0.61 5.89 -6.20
C ILE A 164 -0.64 7.02 -5.16
N ILE A 165 -0.13 6.77 -3.95
CA ILE A 165 -0.06 7.78 -2.88
C ILE A 165 0.86 8.93 -3.27
N SER A 166 2.03 8.64 -3.85
CA SER A 166 2.94 9.67 -4.33
C SER A 166 2.25 10.59 -5.35
N LYS A 167 1.53 10.00 -6.30
CA LYS A 167 0.77 10.75 -7.32
C LYS A 167 -0.37 11.57 -6.71
N MET A 168 -1.08 11.02 -5.72
CA MET A 168 -2.13 11.75 -5.01
C MET A 168 -1.59 13.01 -4.33
N ILE A 169 -0.41 12.90 -3.69
CA ILE A 169 0.26 14.02 -3.04
C ILE A 169 0.71 15.07 -4.07
N GLU A 170 1.18 14.63 -5.24
CA GLU A 170 1.53 15.54 -6.35
C GLU A 170 0.31 16.33 -6.84
N GLU A 171 -0.83 15.68 -7.05
CA GLU A 171 -2.08 16.33 -7.52
C GLU A 171 -2.76 17.22 -6.46
N ALA A 172 -2.43 17.04 -5.19
CA ALA A 172 -3.00 17.82 -4.09
C ALA A 172 -2.20 19.09 -3.75
N LYS A 173 -1.02 19.27 -4.35
CA LYS A 173 -0.17 20.46 -4.19
C LYS A 173 -0.50 21.51 -5.26
#